data_AF-A0A8C0C0Z6-F1
#
_entry.id   AF-A0A8C0C0Z6-F1
#
_cell.length_a   1.000
_cell.length_b   1.000
_cell.length_c   1.000
_cell.angle_alpha   90.00
_cell.angle_beta   90.00
_cell.angle_gamma   90.00
#
_symmetry.space_group_name_H-M   'P 1'
#
loop_
_entity.id
_entity.type
_entity.pdbx_description
1 polymer ?
#
loop_
_entity_poly.entity_id
_entity_poly.type
_entity_poly.pdbx_seq_one_letter_code
_entity_poly.pdbx_strand_id
1 'polypeptide(L)'
;MEENETLQGEKERAKVEKHATPEIGRQISVSEFLCHCCYDILVNPTTLNCGHSFCRHCLALWWVSSKKNECPECREKWEGFPKVNILLRDVIEKLFSDAIEQRKEDIQQNSDVARSLATFQKYGSDQIPTVPNTGRINPRGGGFFSGVLTALTCVAVVLLGYHWSSREFEEDLLVHKPVAKWTAEEVILWLEQLGPWASHYKERFLLEKVNGR
;
A
#
# COMPACT_ATOMS: atom_id res chain seq x y z
N MET A 1 76.57 14.94 -42.05
CA MET A 1 75.83 13.80 -41.48
C MET A 1 75.34 14.24 -40.11
N GLU A 2 74.31 15.07 -40.03
CA GLU A 2 73.82 15.61 -38.74
C GLU A 2 72.50 16.37 -38.94
N GLU A 3 71.64 15.86 -39.84
CA GLU A 3 70.30 16.42 -40.10
C GLU A 3 69.17 15.42 -39.77
N ASN A 4 69.47 14.35 -39.03
CA ASN A 4 68.54 13.22 -38.86
C ASN A 4 68.40 12.71 -37.42
N GLU A 5 68.78 13.48 -36.39
CA GLU A 5 68.66 13.02 -34.98
C GLU A 5 67.74 13.88 -34.10
N THR A 6 67.34 15.08 -34.51
CA THR A 6 66.43 15.93 -33.72
C THR A 6 64.94 15.77 -34.04
N LEU A 7 64.57 14.99 -35.06
CA LEU A 7 63.16 14.69 -35.41
C LEU A 7 62.69 13.29 -34.96
N GLN A 8 63.57 12.50 -34.34
CA GLN A 8 63.24 11.15 -33.86
C GLN A 8 62.76 11.14 -32.40
N GLY A 9 63.05 12.20 -31.61
CA GLY A 9 62.77 12.25 -30.17
C GLY A 9 61.34 12.59 -29.76
N GLU A 10 60.52 13.17 -30.65
CA GLU A 10 59.14 13.56 -30.33
C GLU A 10 58.09 12.52 -30.77
N LYS A 11 58.51 11.45 -31.47
CA LYS A 11 57.58 10.45 -32.02
C LYS A 11 57.30 9.24 -31.13
N GLU A 12 57.90 9.12 -29.94
CA GLU A 12 57.84 7.85 -29.18
C GLU A 12 57.26 7.91 -27.75
N ARG A 13 56.77 9.05 -27.25
CA ARG A 13 56.08 9.09 -25.94
C ARG A 13 54.85 9.99 -25.87
N ALA A 14 53.80 9.58 -26.58
CA ALA A 14 52.42 9.62 -26.09
C ALA A 14 51.52 8.78 -27.00
N LYS A 15 51.95 7.53 -27.23
CA LYS A 15 51.06 6.44 -27.64
C LYS A 15 50.12 6.15 -26.46
N VAL A 16 49.10 7.00 -26.27
CA VAL A 16 47.89 6.57 -25.58
C VAL A 16 47.04 5.96 -26.68
N GLU A 17 47.07 4.63 -26.71
CA GLU A 17 46.18 3.81 -27.53
C GLU A 17 44.77 4.33 -27.36
N LYS A 18 44.28 5.00 -28.40
CA LYS A 18 42.86 5.01 -28.68
C LYS A 18 42.52 3.57 -28.98
N HIS A 19 42.23 2.79 -27.94
CA HIS A 19 41.44 1.59 -28.12
C HIS A 19 40.16 2.06 -28.78
N ALA A 20 40.13 1.96 -30.12
CA ALA A 20 38.91 1.90 -30.85
C ALA A 20 38.22 0.64 -30.34
N THR A 21 37.42 0.78 -29.29
CA THR A 21 36.26 -0.07 -29.14
C THR A 21 35.59 -0.04 -30.50
N PRO A 22 35.39 -1.18 -31.18
CA PRO A 22 34.49 -1.18 -32.30
C PRO A 22 33.16 -0.77 -31.67
N GLU A 23 32.70 0.45 -31.93
CA GLU A 23 31.28 0.74 -31.81
C GLU A 23 30.63 -0.22 -32.79
N ILE A 24 30.26 -1.39 -32.27
CA ILE A 24 29.32 -2.29 -32.91
C ILE A 24 27.99 -1.54 -32.78
N GLY A 25 27.84 -0.50 -33.60
CA GLY A 25 26.62 0.28 -33.76
C GLY A 25 25.60 -0.62 -34.43
N ARG A 26 25.07 -1.58 -33.67
CA ARG A 26 24.01 -2.46 -34.12
C ARG A 26 22.78 -1.59 -34.32
N GLN A 27 22.46 -1.28 -35.57
CA GLN A 27 21.20 -0.62 -35.91
C GLN A 27 20.07 -1.57 -35.54
N ILE A 28 19.16 -1.09 -34.68
CA ILE A 28 17.99 -1.86 -34.25
C ILE A 28 16.98 -1.85 -35.40
N SER A 29 16.55 -3.02 -35.87
CA SER A 29 15.60 -3.14 -36.98
C SER A 29 14.19 -3.46 -36.49
N VAL A 30 13.19 -3.15 -37.33
CA VAL A 30 11.77 -3.50 -37.09
C VAL A 30 11.59 -5.01 -36.86
N SER A 31 12.40 -5.85 -37.53
CA SER A 31 12.31 -7.31 -37.45
C SER A 31 12.56 -7.86 -36.04
N GLU A 32 13.20 -7.10 -35.16
CA GLU A 32 13.44 -7.50 -33.77
C GLU A 32 12.19 -7.39 -32.88
N PHE A 33 11.18 -6.66 -33.34
CA PHE A 33 9.96 -6.39 -32.59
C PHE A 33 8.73 -6.98 -33.27
N LEU A 34 8.86 -8.04 -34.05
CA LEU A 34 7.72 -8.68 -34.70
C LEU A 34 6.92 -9.55 -33.74
N CYS A 35 5.60 -9.48 -33.87
CA CYS A 35 4.68 -10.38 -33.21
C CYS A 35 4.65 -11.74 -33.93
N HIS A 36 4.83 -12.85 -33.21
CA HIS A 36 4.85 -14.19 -33.81
C HIS A 36 3.47 -14.68 -34.27
N CYS A 37 2.38 -14.00 -33.89
CA CYS A 37 1.03 -14.35 -34.37
C CYS A 37 0.68 -13.73 -35.72
N CYS A 38 1.14 -12.51 -36.00
CA CYS A 38 0.78 -11.77 -37.21
C CYS A 38 1.98 -11.35 -38.06
N TYR A 39 3.19 -11.71 -37.63
CA TYR A 39 4.46 -11.51 -38.33
C TYR A 39 4.77 -10.05 -38.69
N ASP A 40 4.34 -9.13 -37.84
CA ASP A 40 4.46 -7.71 -38.06
C ASP A 40 4.73 -7.02 -36.68
N ILE A 41 5.29 -5.80 -36.67
CA ILE A 41 5.73 -5.04 -35.48
C ILE A 41 4.75 -5.01 -34.27
N LEU A 42 5.23 -5.17 -33.04
CA LEU A 42 4.34 -5.28 -31.89
C LEU A 42 3.56 -3.96 -31.62
N VAL A 43 2.23 -4.01 -31.72
CA VAL A 43 1.33 -2.93 -31.28
C VAL A 43 0.68 -3.30 -29.94
N ASN A 44 0.88 -2.44 -28.94
CA ASN A 44 0.49 -2.71 -27.55
C ASN A 44 0.98 -4.10 -27.09
N PRO A 45 2.30 -4.35 -27.10
CA PRO A 45 2.87 -5.65 -26.72
C PRO A 45 2.37 -6.09 -25.35
N THR A 46 1.83 -7.30 -25.29
CA THR A 46 1.38 -7.96 -24.06
C THR A 46 2.33 -9.13 -23.80
N THR A 47 3.17 -8.99 -22.77
CA THR A 47 4.14 -10.01 -22.36
C THR A 47 3.48 -10.96 -21.37
N LEU A 48 3.54 -12.26 -21.64
CA LEU A 48 3.02 -13.30 -20.75
C LEU A 48 4.07 -13.67 -19.68
N ASN A 49 3.64 -14.40 -18.64
CA ASN A 49 4.53 -14.95 -17.60
C ASN A 49 5.65 -15.84 -18.16
N CYS A 50 5.41 -16.51 -19.29
CA CYS A 50 6.43 -17.30 -20.00
C CYS A 50 7.44 -16.45 -20.79
N GLY A 51 7.35 -15.12 -20.75
CA GLY A 51 8.26 -14.18 -21.42
C GLY A 51 7.92 -13.84 -22.88
N HIS A 52 7.08 -14.62 -23.55
CA HIS A 52 6.66 -14.32 -24.93
C HIS A 52 5.76 -13.08 -24.99
N SER A 53 5.94 -12.25 -26.02
CA SER A 53 5.20 -11.01 -26.23
C SER A 53 4.45 -11.02 -27.57
N PHE A 54 3.18 -10.60 -27.52
CA PHE A 54 2.29 -10.55 -28.69
C PHE A 54 1.57 -9.21 -28.76
N CYS A 55 1.07 -8.82 -29.93
CA CYS A 55 0.16 -7.68 -30.00
C CYS A 55 -1.08 -7.94 -29.14
N ARG A 56 -1.59 -6.89 -28.49
CA ARG A 56 -2.80 -7.01 -27.65
C ARG A 56 -3.98 -7.64 -28.40
N HIS A 57 -4.17 -7.25 -29.67
CA HIS A 57 -5.24 -7.77 -30.51
C HIS A 57 -5.01 -9.24 -30.93
N CYS A 58 -3.75 -9.64 -31.19
CA CYS A 58 -3.42 -11.03 -31.51
C CYS A 58 -3.73 -11.96 -30.34
N LEU A 59 -3.35 -11.56 -29.12
CA LEU A 59 -3.66 -12.34 -27.93
C LEU A 59 -5.16 -12.43 -27.69
N ALA A 60 -5.91 -11.33 -27.93
CA ALA A 60 -7.37 -11.33 -27.83
C ALA A 60 -8.02 -12.28 -28.85
N LEU A 61 -7.60 -12.23 -30.12
CA LEU A 61 -8.07 -13.14 -31.18
C LEU A 61 -7.78 -14.61 -30.84
N TRP A 62 -6.55 -14.90 -30.41
CA TRP A 62 -6.14 -16.21 -29.97
C TRP A 62 -7.02 -16.74 -28.84
N TRP A 63 -7.25 -15.93 -27.80
CA TRP A 63 -8.10 -16.30 -26.68
C TRP A 63 -9.56 -16.48 -27.09
N VAL A 64 -10.09 -15.61 -27.97
CA VAL A 64 -11.47 -15.73 -28.46
C VAL A 64 -11.67 -17.03 -29.24
N SER A 65 -10.68 -17.46 -30.01
CA SER A 65 -10.72 -18.70 -30.80
C SER A 65 -10.50 -19.95 -29.93
N SER A 66 -9.46 -19.96 -29.10
CA SER A 66 -9.06 -21.15 -28.34
C SER A 66 -9.85 -21.35 -27.04
N LYS A 67 -10.37 -20.26 -26.45
CA LYS A 67 -10.93 -20.19 -25.09
C LYS A 67 -9.97 -20.70 -24.00
N LYS A 68 -8.66 -20.64 -24.27
CA LYS A 68 -7.61 -21.11 -23.36
C LYS A 68 -6.70 -19.98 -22.94
N ASN A 69 -6.26 -20.04 -21.69
CA ASN A 69 -5.23 -19.15 -21.15
C ASN A 69 -3.84 -19.70 -21.40
N GLU A 70 -3.51 -20.04 -22.64
CA GLU A 70 -2.26 -20.70 -23.03
C GLU A 70 -1.52 -19.87 -24.06
N CYS A 71 -0.21 -19.68 -23.88
CA CYS A 71 0.66 -18.97 -24.81
C CYS A 71 0.49 -19.50 -26.25
N PRO A 72 0.28 -18.63 -27.26
CA PRO A 72 0.22 -19.04 -28.67
C PRO A 72 1.46 -19.81 -29.15
N GLU A 73 2.64 -19.48 -28.59
CA GLU A 73 3.94 -20.03 -28.98
C GLU A 73 4.26 -21.33 -28.24
N CYS A 74 4.42 -21.25 -26.91
CA CYS A 74 4.93 -22.36 -26.10
C CYS A 74 3.85 -23.15 -25.35
N ARG A 75 2.57 -22.77 -25.48
CA ARG A 75 1.41 -23.38 -24.80
C ARG A 75 1.42 -23.32 -23.27
N GLU A 76 2.41 -22.65 -22.67
CA GLU A 76 2.42 -22.43 -21.22
C GLU A 76 1.20 -21.63 -20.78
N LYS A 77 0.58 -22.04 -19.67
CA LYS A 77 -0.58 -21.34 -19.12
C LYS A 77 -0.15 -20.01 -18.52
N TRP A 78 -0.87 -18.94 -18.85
CA TRP A 78 -0.67 -17.65 -18.21
C TRP A 78 -1.60 -17.44 -17.02
N GLU A 79 -1.10 -16.69 -16.05
CA GLU A 79 -1.80 -16.38 -14.81
C GLU A 79 -2.41 -14.97 -14.85
N GLY A 80 -3.61 -14.86 -14.28
CA GLY A 80 -4.35 -13.60 -14.25
C GLY A 80 -4.69 -13.04 -15.63
N PHE A 81 -5.00 -11.75 -15.66
CA PHE A 81 -5.26 -11.04 -16.91
C PHE A 81 -4.00 -10.31 -17.40
N PRO A 82 -3.42 -10.72 -18.55
CA PRO A 82 -2.15 -10.18 -19.00
C PRO A 82 -2.30 -8.72 -19.43
N LYS A 83 -1.34 -7.89 -19.02
CA LYS A 83 -1.32 -6.43 -19.23
C LYS A 83 -0.34 -6.04 -20.34
N VAL A 84 -0.58 -4.88 -20.95
CA VAL A 84 0.35 -4.29 -21.92
C VAL A 84 1.65 -3.93 -21.21
N ASN A 85 2.78 -4.34 -21.79
CA ASN A 85 4.11 -3.93 -21.37
C ASN A 85 4.36 -2.50 -21.87
N ILE A 86 4.16 -1.54 -20.96
CA ILE A 86 4.25 -0.11 -21.28
C ILE A 86 5.65 0.29 -21.76
N LEU A 87 6.71 -0.23 -21.14
CA LEU A 87 8.08 0.12 -21.51
C LEU A 87 8.42 -0.38 -22.92
N LEU A 88 8.03 -1.62 -23.23
CA LEU A 88 8.26 -2.19 -24.55
C LEU A 88 7.46 -1.44 -25.63
N ARG A 89 6.20 -1.08 -25.34
CA ARG A 89 5.38 -0.26 -26.24
C ARG A 89 6.07 1.08 -26.51
N ASP A 90 6.44 1.80 -25.46
CA ASP A 90 6.96 3.16 -25.58
C ASP A 90 8.32 3.17 -26.31
N VAL A 91 9.16 2.15 -26.11
CA VAL A 91 10.41 1.96 -26.88
C VAL A 91 10.13 1.71 -28.35
N ILE A 92 9.20 0.81 -28.69
CA ILE A 92 8.87 0.49 -30.08
C ILE A 92 8.27 1.71 -30.79
N GLU A 93 7.35 2.42 -30.13
CA GLU A 93 6.73 3.65 -30.67
C GLU A 93 7.77 4.75 -30.90
N LYS A 94 8.76 4.87 -30.02
CA LYS A 94 9.84 5.85 -30.17
C LYS A 94 10.82 5.49 -31.30
N LEU A 95 11.13 4.21 -31.48
CA LEU A 95 12.09 3.76 -32.48
C LEU A 95 11.47 3.66 -33.89
N PHE A 96 10.17 3.36 -33.99
CA PHE A 96 9.49 3.03 -35.24
C PHE A 96 8.11 3.70 -35.34
N SER A 97 8.03 5.01 -35.09
CA SER A 97 6.78 5.78 -35.09
C SER A 97 5.96 5.56 -36.35
N ASP A 98 6.57 5.71 -37.52
CA ASP A 98 5.85 5.72 -38.80
C ASP A 98 5.23 4.35 -39.10
N ALA A 99 5.97 3.27 -38.80
CA ALA A 99 5.49 1.89 -38.95
C ALA A 99 4.36 1.57 -37.96
N ILE A 100 4.42 2.10 -36.74
CA ILE A 100 3.39 1.88 -35.73
C ILE A 100 2.11 2.65 -36.05
N GLU A 101 2.19 3.91 -36.48
CA GLU A 101 1.00 4.72 -36.74
C GLU A 101 0.16 4.13 -37.89
N GLN A 102 0.80 3.79 -39.01
CA GLN A 102 0.12 3.09 -40.12
C GLN A 102 -0.58 1.83 -39.62
N ARG A 103 0.11 1.04 -38.79
CA ARG A 103 -0.44 -0.21 -38.30
C ARG A 103 -1.58 -0.02 -37.29
N LYS A 104 -1.53 1.02 -36.47
CA LYS A 104 -2.63 1.37 -35.55
C LYS A 104 -3.90 1.68 -36.34
N GLU A 105 -3.80 2.34 -37.49
CA GLU A 105 -4.95 2.62 -38.36
C GLU A 105 -5.55 1.34 -38.93
N ASP A 106 -4.72 0.44 -39.48
CA ASP A 106 -5.17 -0.85 -40.02
C ASP A 106 -5.90 -1.70 -38.97
N ILE A 107 -5.36 -1.71 -37.74
CA ILE A 107 -5.96 -2.42 -36.60
C ILE A 107 -7.31 -1.79 -36.22
N GLN A 108 -7.42 -0.46 -36.24
CA GLN A 108 -8.66 0.25 -35.87
C GLN A 108 -9.79 0.06 -36.89
N GLN A 109 -9.45 -0.06 -38.17
CA GLN A 109 -10.44 -0.29 -39.23
C GLN A 109 -10.99 -1.73 -39.23
N ASN A 110 -10.31 -2.66 -38.55
CA ASN A 110 -10.73 -4.05 -38.48
C ASN A 110 -11.79 -4.30 -37.38
N SER A 111 -13.05 -4.44 -37.81
CA SER A 111 -14.18 -4.69 -36.89
C SER A 111 -14.09 -5.99 -36.08
N ASP A 112 -13.48 -7.06 -36.64
CA ASP A 112 -13.30 -8.33 -35.94
C ASP A 112 -12.26 -8.22 -34.82
N VAL A 113 -11.21 -7.43 -35.05
CA VAL A 113 -10.22 -7.06 -34.02
C VAL A 113 -10.91 -6.28 -32.89
N ALA A 114 -11.70 -5.26 -33.21
CA ALA A 114 -12.43 -4.48 -32.22
C ALA A 114 -13.36 -5.35 -31.35
N ARG A 115 -14.13 -6.26 -31.98
CA ARG A 115 -15.00 -7.21 -31.28
C ARG A 115 -14.20 -8.14 -30.36
N SER A 116 -13.08 -8.66 -30.85
CA SER A 116 -12.23 -9.60 -30.10
C SER A 116 -11.59 -8.93 -28.89
N LEU A 117 -11.07 -7.71 -29.06
CA LEU A 117 -10.54 -6.88 -27.97
C LEU A 117 -11.59 -6.59 -26.90
N ALA A 118 -12.81 -6.19 -27.29
CA ALA A 118 -13.89 -5.93 -26.35
C ALA A 118 -14.28 -7.17 -25.54
N THR A 119 -14.36 -8.33 -26.21
CA THR A 119 -14.66 -9.62 -25.57
C THR A 119 -13.57 -10.02 -24.58
N PHE A 120 -12.30 -9.89 -24.99
CA PHE A 120 -11.16 -10.22 -24.14
C PHE A 120 -11.05 -9.27 -22.94
N GLN A 121 -11.35 -7.99 -23.12
CA GLN A 121 -11.37 -7.02 -22.04
C GLN A 121 -12.47 -7.33 -21.01
N LYS A 122 -13.67 -7.71 -21.47
CA LYS A 122 -14.75 -8.15 -20.58
C LYS A 122 -14.33 -9.35 -19.73
N TYR A 123 -13.72 -10.35 -20.36
CA TYR A 123 -13.17 -11.51 -19.66
C TYR A 123 -12.15 -11.11 -18.57
N GLY A 124 -11.27 -10.16 -18.87
CA GLY A 124 -10.32 -9.63 -17.89
C GLY A 124 -10.99 -8.95 -16.69
N SER A 125 -12.04 -8.18 -16.94
CA SER A 125 -12.83 -7.53 -15.87
C SER A 125 -13.51 -8.54 -14.96
N ASP A 126 -14.03 -9.64 -15.52
CA ASP A 126 -14.70 -10.71 -14.76
C ASP A 126 -13.71 -11.54 -13.91
N GLN A 127 -12.43 -11.58 -14.28
CA GLN A 127 -11.38 -12.29 -13.53
C GLN A 127 -10.82 -11.52 -12.34
N ILE A 128 -11.03 -10.20 -12.27
CA ILE A 128 -10.73 -9.46 -11.04
C ILE A 128 -11.69 -10.03 -10.00
N PRO A 129 -11.22 -10.65 -8.90
CA PRO A 129 -12.11 -11.02 -7.82
C PRO A 129 -12.81 -9.72 -7.44
N THR A 130 -14.11 -9.65 -7.71
CA THR A 130 -14.97 -8.79 -6.92
C THR A 130 -14.73 -9.29 -5.52
N VAL A 131 -13.86 -8.59 -4.77
CA VAL A 131 -13.83 -8.71 -3.33
C VAL A 131 -15.30 -8.69 -2.96
N PRO A 132 -15.85 -9.78 -2.36
CA PRO A 132 -17.24 -9.78 -2.01
C PRO A 132 -17.40 -8.52 -1.18
N ASN A 133 -18.19 -7.60 -1.72
CA ASN A 133 -18.60 -6.41 -1.02
C ASN A 133 -19.47 -6.96 0.11
N THR A 134 -18.82 -7.35 1.20
CA THR A 134 -19.42 -7.55 2.50
C THR A 134 -19.96 -6.20 2.87
N GLY A 135 -21.17 -5.92 2.39
CA GLY A 135 -21.93 -4.71 2.59
C GLY A 135 -21.12 -3.42 2.50
N ARG A 136 -21.17 -2.76 1.33
CA ARG A 136 -21.34 -1.30 1.36
C ARG A 136 -22.72 -1.03 1.95
N ILE A 137 -22.81 -1.14 3.26
CA ILE A 137 -23.67 -0.25 4.03
C ILE A 137 -23.05 1.12 3.71
N ASN A 138 -23.76 1.94 2.93
CA ASN A 138 -23.35 3.32 2.72
C ASN A 138 -23.04 3.95 4.09
N PRO A 139 -21.78 4.34 4.41
CA PRO A 139 -21.61 5.38 5.39
C PRO A 139 -22.01 6.64 4.64
N ARG A 140 -23.28 7.01 4.77
CA ARG A 140 -23.76 8.37 4.54
C ARG A 140 -22.73 9.32 5.16
N GLY A 141 -22.09 10.10 4.29
CA GLY A 141 -21.21 11.25 4.57
C GLY A 141 -20.69 11.39 6.00
N GLY A 142 -19.46 10.94 6.23
CA GLY A 142 -18.68 11.28 7.41
C GLY A 142 -17.32 11.83 6.99
N GLY A 143 -17.30 13.05 6.44
CA GLY A 143 -16.06 13.78 6.22
C GLY A 143 -15.28 13.97 7.52
N PHE A 144 -14.05 14.48 7.39
CA PHE A 144 -13.05 14.77 8.43
C PHE A 144 -13.56 15.37 9.78
N PHE A 145 -14.80 15.84 9.85
CA PHE A 145 -15.51 16.28 11.07
C PHE A 145 -15.85 15.15 12.06
N SER A 146 -15.94 13.89 11.62
CA SER A 146 -16.29 12.75 12.49
C SER A 146 -15.22 12.47 13.56
N GLY A 147 -13.94 12.63 13.21
CA GLY A 147 -12.83 12.40 14.15
C GLY A 147 -12.76 13.45 15.26
N VAL A 148 -13.01 14.72 14.91
CA VAL A 148 -12.97 15.82 15.89
C VAL A 148 -14.15 15.73 16.85
N LEU A 149 -15.35 15.46 16.33
CA LEU A 149 -16.54 15.35 17.17
C LEU A 149 -16.45 14.13 18.10
N THR A 150 -15.92 13.00 17.64
CA THR A 150 -15.69 11.82 18.48
C THR A 150 -14.62 12.06 19.54
N ALA A 151 -13.53 12.77 19.22
CA ALA A 151 -12.53 13.14 20.21
C ALA A 151 -13.10 14.08 21.31
N LEU A 152 -13.89 15.08 20.91
CA LEU A 152 -14.51 16.02 21.86
C LEU A 152 -15.53 15.34 22.77
N THR A 153 -16.33 14.39 22.24
CA THR A 153 -17.28 13.64 23.08
C THR A 153 -16.57 12.71 24.05
N CYS A 154 -15.50 12.03 23.64
CA CYS A 154 -14.69 11.22 24.54
C CYS A 154 -14.09 12.05 25.69
N VAL A 155 -13.51 13.21 25.40
CA VAL A 155 -12.96 14.12 26.43
C VAL A 155 -14.06 14.59 27.38
N ALA A 156 -15.24 14.96 26.86
CA ALA A 156 -16.37 15.38 27.71
C ALA A 156 -16.84 14.26 28.66
N VAL A 157 -16.92 13.02 28.20
CA VAL A 157 -17.31 11.87 29.04
C VAL A 157 -16.28 11.61 30.14
N VAL A 158 -14.98 11.70 29.82
CA VAL A 158 -13.91 11.55 30.83
C VAL A 158 -13.99 12.67 31.86
N LEU A 159 -14.20 13.92 31.44
CA LEU A 159 -14.36 15.05 32.36
C LEU A 159 -15.61 14.94 33.23
N LEU A 160 -16.72 14.44 32.68
CA LEU A 160 -17.95 14.20 33.44
C LEU A 160 -17.77 13.06 34.43
N GLY A 161 -17.08 11.97 34.05
CA GLY A 161 -16.73 10.88 34.97
C GLY A 161 -15.78 11.33 36.07
N TYR A 162 -14.78 12.16 35.72
CA TYR A 162 -13.88 12.77 36.69
C TYR A 162 -14.63 13.72 37.63
N HIS A 163 -15.54 14.54 37.12
CA HIS A 163 -16.34 15.45 37.94
C HIS A 163 -17.37 14.71 38.80
N TRP A 164 -17.94 13.60 38.30
CA TRP A 164 -18.84 12.75 39.07
C TRP A 164 -18.08 11.99 40.16
N SER A 165 -16.95 11.38 39.82
CA SER A 165 -16.05 10.70 40.77
C SER A 165 -15.46 11.68 41.80
N SER A 166 -15.10 12.90 41.39
CA SER A 166 -14.63 13.94 42.31
C SER A 166 -15.76 14.49 43.19
N ARG A 167 -17.02 14.37 42.76
CA ARG A 167 -18.21 14.74 43.56
C ARG A 167 -18.69 13.61 44.47
N GLU A 168 -18.27 12.37 44.21
CA GLU A 168 -18.63 11.17 44.97
C GLU A 168 -17.53 10.72 45.95
N PHE A 169 -16.33 11.34 45.91
CA PHE A 169 -15.19 10.99 46.79
C PHE A 169 -15.05 11.89 48.04
N GLU A 170 -16.07 12.71 48.36
CA GLU A 170 -16.04 13.58 49.53
C GLU A 170 -16.86 13.04 50.72
N GLU A 171 -16.99 11.71 50.88
CA GLU A 171 -17.42 11.11 52.15
C GLU A 171 -16.60 9.85 52.54
N ASP A 172 -16.12 9.90 53.79
CA ASP A 172 -15.82 8.77 54.69
C ASP A 172 -14.59 7.86 54.49
N LEU A 173 -13.40 8.47 54.50
CA LEU A 173 -12.20 7.79 55.02
C LEU A 173 -11.68 8.55 56.25
N LEU A 174 -11.90 7.98 57.45
CA LEU A 174 -11.38 8.47 58.75
C LEU A 174 -9.86 8.77 58.74
N VAL A 175 -9.13 8.19 57.78
CA VAL A 175 -7.68 8.37 57.59
C VAL A 175 -7.30 9.79 57.18
N HIS A 176 -8.21 10.53 56.54
CA HIS A 176 -7.93 11.90 56.06
C HIS A 176 -8.43 12.99 57.03
N LYS A 177 -9.29 12.65 57.99
CA LYS A 177 -9.73 13.58 59.02
C LYS A 177 -8.69 13.62 60.15
N PRO A 178 -8.08 14.78 60.47
CA PRO A 178 -7.11 14.85 61.56
C PRO A 178 -7.78 14.49 62.90
N VAL A 179 -7.09 13.70 63.74
CA VAL A 179 -7.63 13.16 65.01
C VAL A 179 -8.25 14.24 65.88
N ALA A 180 -7.66 15.45 65.94
CA ALA A 180 -8.18 16.60 66.68
C ALA A 180 -9.60 17.09 66.28
N LYS A 181 -10.18 16.54 65.21
CA LYS A 181 -11.55 16.82 64.74
C LYS A 181 -12.48 15.62 64.83
N TRP A 182 -12.01 14.50 65.39
CA TRP A 182 -12.83 13.29 65.51
C TRP A 182 -13.92 13.48 66.54
N THR A 183 -15.12 12.99 66.26
CA THR A 183 -16.21 12.89 67.25
C THR A 183 -16.05 11.61 68.07
N ALA A 184 -16.83 11.48 69.15
CA ALA A 184 -16.76 10.28 69.99
C ALA A 184 -17.18 9.02 69.20
N GLU A 185 -18.14 9.16 68.29
CA GLU A 185 -18.63 8.08 67.44
C GLU A 185 -17.56 7.62 66.45
N GLU A 186 -16.79 8.55 65.87
CA GLU A 186 -15.66 8.24 64.99
C GLU A 186 -14.50 7.56 65.72
N VAL A 187 -14.23 7.96 66.97
CA VAL A 187 -13.27 7.27 67.85
C VAL A 187 -13.72 5.84 68.14
N ILE A 188 -15.02 5.61 68.33
CA ILE A 188 -15.58 4.26 68.51
C ILE A 188 -15.39 3.41 67.25
N LEU A 189 -15.68 3.95 66.07
CA LEU A 189 -15.48 3.25 64.80
C LEU A 189 -14.01 2.86 64.61
N TRP A 190 -13.08 3.75 64.98
CA TRP A 190 -11.65 3.44 64.97
C TRP A 190 -11.27 2.35 65.99
N LEU A 191 -11.80 2.38 67.21
CA LEU A 191 -11.55 1.35 68.23
C LEU A 191 -11.99 -0.04 67.78
N GLU A 192 -13.11 -0.14 67.06
CA GLU A 192 -13.58 -1.41 66.50
C GLU A 192 -12.61 -1.98 65.46
N GLN A 193 -11.89 -1.11 64.74
CA GLN A 193 -10.91 -1.49 63.73
C GLN A 193 -9.58 -2.00 64.32
N LEU A 194 -9.28 -1.69 65.59
CA LEU A 194 -8.06 -2.17 66.28
C LEU A 194 -8.14 -3.64 66.75
N GLY A 195 -9.34 -4.23 66.69
CA GLY A 195 -9.58 -5.63 67.01
C GLY A 195 -10.13 -5.89 68.42
N PRO A 196 -10.34 -7.17 68.78
CA PRO A 196 -11.17 -7.56 69.93
C PRO A 196 -10.70 -7.03 71.28
N TRP A 197 -9.39 -6.81 71.46
CA TRP A 197 -8.83 -6.32 72.72
C TRP A 197 -9.30 -4.88 73.06
N ALA A 198 -9.61 -4.06 72.05
CA ALA A 198 -10.02 -2.67 72.23
C ALA A 198 -11.52 -2.51 72.56
N SER A 199 -12.30 -3.57 72.35
CA SER A 199 -13.76 -3.56 72.51
C SER A 199 -14.21 -3.19 73.94
N HIS A 200 -13.42 -3.54 74.95
CA HIS A 200 -13.72 -3.25 76.36
C HIS A 200 -13.67 -1.76 76.71
N TYR A 201 -13.06 -0.92 75.87
CA TYR A 201 -12.98 0.52 76.09
C TYR A 201 -14.14 1.29 75.44
N LYS A 202 -14.87 0.66 74.51
CA LYS A 202 -15.93 1.29 73.70
C LYS A 202 -17.02 1.95 74.55
N GLU A 203 -17.57 1.21 75.52
CA GLU A 203 -18.68 1.69 76.35
C GLU A 203 -18.26 2.88 77.21
N ARG A 204 -17.06 2.81 77.80
CA ARG A 204 -16.51 3.90 78.63
C ARG A 204 -16.20 5.15 77.81
N PHE A 205 -15.62 4.99 76.61
CA PHE A 205 -15.27 6.12 75.74
C PHE A 205 -16.52 6.82 75.18
N LEU A 206 -17.59 6.06 74.92
CA LEU A 206 -18.87 6.64 74.49
C LEU A 206 -19.57 7.39 75.63
N LEU A 207 -19.58 6.82 76.84
CA LEU A 207 -20.17 7.45 78.03
C LEU A 207 -19.46 8.77 78.39
N GLU A 208 -18.13 8.77 78.36
CA GLU A 208 -17.30 9.94 78.66
C GLU A 208 -17.15 10.90 77.46
N LYS A 209 -17.80 10.60 76.32
CA LYS A 209 -17.72 11.37 75.06
C LYS A 209 -16.30 11.70 74.63
N VAL A 210 -15.40 10.73 74.75
CA VAL A 210 -13.99 10.87 74.39
C VAL A 210 -13.89 11.11 72.89
N ASN A 211 -13.43 12.30 72.52
CA ASN A 211 -13.20 12.71 71.14
C ASN A 211 -11.69 12.86 70.91
N GLY A 212 -11.26 13.24 69.71
CA GLY A 212 -9.82 13.24 69.41
C GLY A 212 -9.01 14.46 69.90
N ARG A 213 -9.55 15.27 70.83
CA ARG A 213 -8.84 16.37 71.52
C ARG A 213 -8.44 16.03 72.95
#